data_AF-A0A851GVQ7-F1
#
_entry.id   AF-A0A851GVQ7-F1
#
_cell.length_a   1.000
_cell.length_b   1.000
_cell.length_c   1.000
_cell.angle_alpha   90.00
_cell.angle_beta   90.00
_cell.angle_gamma   90.00
#
_symmetry.space_group_name_H-M   'P 1'
#
loop_
_entity.id
_entity.type
_entity.pdbx_description
1 polymer ?
#
loop_
_entity_poly.entity_id
_entity_poly.type
_entity_poly.pdbx_seq_one_letter_code
_entity_poly.pdbx_strand_id
1 'polypeptide(L)'
;MNRKNMDMLAGRLRQLGFSEDIQYRLLANVCFAPAHFEIEHQMLVGADRCKFSVHCVRGDQDLYDAIYFIACLRKLPETPSDLSGIDASMHKIDWQALYQGKEGLVLGDPVQDTYIIADLLQEAINFDKDGLVRYKHWSGTSLEEMVPNLGYLKTQFEISQRFYLIDQQSPINFGDAMRFLQSRWLERRMNADRKLLLKSNSGRQGGHLLKKRLRHNRRLNTNNS
;
A
#
# COMPACT_ATOMS: atom_id res chain seq x y z
N MET A 1 29.50 -16.53 0.82
CA MET A 1 28.20 -16.46 0.11
C MET A 1 27.83 -17.83 -0.43
N ASN A 2 26.75 -18.44 0.06
CA ASN A 2 26.31 -19.77 -0.37
C ASN A 2 25.42 -19.66 -1.62
N ARG A 3 25.95 -20.02 -2.79
CA ARG A 3 25.23 -19.90 -4.08
C ARG A 3 23.93 -20.70 -4.11
N LYS A 4 23.94 -21.92 -3.58
CA LYS A 4 22.75 -22.79 -3.54
C LYS A 4 21.63 -22.18 -2.69
N ASN A 5 21.96 -21.58 -1.54
CA ASN A 5 20.97 -20.88 -0.72
C ASN A 5 20.38 -19.66 -1.45
N MET A 6 21.20 -18.90 -2.18
CA MET A 6 20.72 -17.78 -2.99
C MET A 6 19.78 -18.22 -4.12
N ASP A 7 20.09 -19.32 -4.81
CA ASP A 7 19.24 -19.85 -5.87
C ASP A 7 17.89 -20.34 -5.34
N MET A 8 17.89 -21.00 -4.17
CA MET A 8 16.66 -21.42 -3.50
C MET A 8 15.82 -20.22 -3.05
N LEU A 9 16.45 -19.22 -2.41
CA LEU A 9 15.77 -18.01 -1.98
C LEU A 9 15.19 -17.23 -3.17
N ALA A 10 15.96 -17.08 -4.24
CA ALA A 10 15.48 -16.47 -5.49
C ALA A 10 14.27 -17.23 -6.05
N GLY A 11 14.32 -18.57 -6.07
CA GLY A 11 13.19 -19.42 -6.46
C GLY A 11 11.93 -19.17 -5.63
N ARG A 12 12.05 -19.09 -4.30
CA ARG A 12 10.93 -18.75 -3.40
C ARG A 12 10.38 -17.35 -3.68
N LEU A 13 11.25 -16.36 -3.87
CA LEU A 13 10.81 -14.99 -4.18
C LEU A 13 10.08 -14.92 -5.52
N ARG A 14 10.54 -15.65 -6.55
CA ARG A 14 9.79 -15.76 -7.82
C ARG A 14 8.40 -16.36 -7.63
N GLN A 15 8.26 -17.38 -6.78
CA GLN A 15 6.93 -17.95 -6.45
C GLN A 15 6.00 -16.94 -5.78
N LEU A 16 6.54 -15.94 -5.06
CA LEU A 16 5.73 -14.84 -4.52
C LEU A 16 5.26 -13.86 -5.62
N GLY A 17 5.97 -13.78 -6.74
CA GLY A 17 5.66 -12.86 -7.85
C GLY A 17 6.79 -11.90 -8.23
N PHE A 18 8.00 -12.07 -7.71
CA PHE A 18 9.16 -11.33 -8.20
C PHE A 18 9.57 -11.78 -9.61
N SER A 19 10.13 -10.85 -10.38
CA SER A 19 10.73 -11.08 -11.69
C SER A 19 12.10 -11.77 -11.61
N GLU A 20 12.60 -12.24 -12.74
CA GLU A 20 13.85 -13.01 -12.84
C GLU A 20 15.11 -12.25 -12.38
N ASP A 21 15.10 -10.91 -12.45
CA ASP A 21 16.20 -10.04 -12.00
C ASP A 21 16.39 -10.00 -10.47
N ILE A 22 15.51 -10.67 -9.70
CA ILE A 22 15.59 -10.75 -8.23
C ILE A 22 16.95 -11.26 -7.74
N GLN A 23 17.64 -12.06 -8.55
CA GLN A 23 18.96 -12.57 -8.22
C GLN A 23 19.99 -11.44 -8.04
N TYR A 24 19.96 -10.41 -8.90
CA TYR A 24 20.86 -9.26 -8.76
C TYR A 24 20.55 -8.45 -7.49
N ARG A 25 19.26 -8.28 -7.19
CA ARG A 25 18.80 -7.56 -5.99
C ARG A 25 19.19 -8.28 -4.70
N LEU A 26 19.10 -9.61 -4.68
CA LEU A 26 19.56 -10.43 -3.57
C LEU A 26 21.08 -10.29 -3.37
N LEU A 27 21.86 -10.40 -4.43
CA LEU A 27 23.32 -10.29 -4.37
C LEU A 27 23.76 -8.93 -3.82
N ALA A 28 23.10 -7.84 -4.23
CA ALA A 28 23.38 -6.49 -3.75
C ALA A 28 23.11 -6.30 -2.25
N ASN A 29 22.14 -7.03 -1.69
CA ASN A 29 21.86 -6.99 -0.25
C ASN A 29 22.80 -7.90 0.55
N VAL A 30 23.03 -9.12 0.05
CA VAL A 30 23.76 -10.17 0.78
C VAL A 30 25.28 -9.93 0.80
N CYS A 31 25.83 -9.16 -0.13
CA CYS A 31 27.28 -8.91 -0.20
C CYS A 31 27.85 -8.22 1.05
N PHE A 32 27.02 -7.47 1.79
CA PHE A 32 27.40 -6.84 3.06
C PHE A 32 27.13 -7.71 4.29
N ALA A 33 26.71 -8.95 4.09
CA ALA A 33 26.37 -9.91 5.14
C ALA A 33 25.45 -9.34 6.25
N PRO A 34 24.34 -8.66 5.92
CA PRO A 34 23.44 -8.10 6.91
C PRO A 34 22.73 -9.19 7.73
N ALA A 35 22.36 -8.89 8.97
CA ALA A 35 21.55 -9.80 9.78
C ALA A 35 20.12 -9.96 9.23
N HIS A 36 19.59 -8.90 8.61
CA HIS A 36 18.30 -8.88 7.93
C HIS A 36 18.30 -7.81 6.84
N PHE A 37 17.43 -7.97 5.85
CA PHE A 37 17.20 -6.96 4.81
C PHE A 37 15.76 -7.07 4.27
N GLU A 38 15.31 -6.01 3.62
CA GLU A 38 14.00 -5.99 2.96
C GLU A 38 14.16 -5.87 1.44
N ILE A 39 13.32 -6.60 0.70
CA ILE A 39 13.20 -6.44 -0.75
C ILE A 39 11.78 -6.01 -1.08
N GLU A 40 11.69 -4.86 -1.74
CA GLU A 40 10.40 -4.28 -2.12
C GLU A 40 9.95 -4.69 -3.52
N HIS A 41 8.66 -4.87 -3.70
CA HIS A 41 8.00 -5.01 -5.00
C HIS A 41 6.75 -4.14 -5.04
N GLN A 42 6.35 -3.69 -6.22
CA GLN A 42 5.15 -2.89 -6.39
C GLN A 42 4.35 -3.39 -7.58
N MET A 43 3.03 -3.47 -7.39
CA MET A 43 2.06 -3.77 -8.43
C MET A 43 1.04 -2.63 -8.54
N LEU A 44 0.52 -2.43 -9.75
CA LEU A 44 -0.57 -1.50 -10.03
C LEU A 44 -1.89 -2.26 -10.21
N VAL A 45 -2.98 -1.70 -9.66
CA VAL A 45 -4.34 -2.19 -9.92
C VAL A 45 -5.26 -1.03 -10.24
N GLY A 46 -5.52 -0.83 -11.54
CA GLY A 46 -6.13 0.42 -11.99
C GLY A 46 -5.25 1.60 -11.59
N ALA A 47 -5.80 2.55 -10.84
CA ALA A 47 -5.07 3.70 -10.30
C ALA A 47 -4.39 3.44 -8.94
N ASP A 48 -4.68 2.30 -8.31
CA ASP A 48 -4.19 1.97 -6.97
C ASP A 48 -2.80 1.31 -7.01
N ARG A 49 -2.05 1.48 -5.92
CA ARG A 49 -0.70 0.90 -5.77
C ARG A 49 -0.71 -0.13 -4.65
N CYS A 50 -0.13 -1.30 -4.90
CA CYS A 50 0.11 -2.31 -3.88
C CYS A 50 1.61 -2.51 -3.73
N LYS A 51 2.15 -2.15 -2.56
CA LYS A 51 3.56 -2.34 -2.19
C LYS A 51 3.71 -3.62 -1.38
N PHE A 52 4.72 -4.41 -1.68
CA PHE A 52 5.10 -5.61 -0.94
C PHE A 52 6.51 -5.42 -0.41
N SER A 53 6.73 -5.53 0.88
CA SER A 53 8.08 -5.58 1.47
C SER A 53 8.32 -6.98 2.03
N VAL A 54 9.26 -7.72 1.44
CA VAL A 54 9.63 -9.06 1.91
C VAL A 54 10.81 -8.95 2.86
N HIS A 55 10.63 -9.49 4.06
CA HIS A 55 11.64 -9.47 5.11
C HIS A 55 12.46 -10.76 5.10
N CYS A 56 13.75 -10.61 4.82
CA CYS A 56 14.73 -11.68 4.78
C CYS A 56 15.64 -11.62 6.00
N VAL A 57 15.97 -12.77 6.57
CA VAL A 57 16.80 -12.89 7.78
C VAL A 57 17.93 -13.87 7.53
N ARG A 58 19.11 -13.55 8.06
CA ARG A 58 20.24 -14.48 8.15
C ARG A 58 20.09 -15.37 9.39
N GLY A 59 19.96 -16.66 9.19
CA GLY A 59 19.94 -17.65 10.27
C GLY A 59 21.34 -18.02 10.77
N ASP A 60 21.39 -18.92 11.75
CA ASP A 60 22.61 -19.31 12.48
C ASP A 60 23.69 -19.98 11.63
N GLN A 61 23.31 -20.51 10.45
CA GLN A 61 24.23 -21.15 9.49
C GLN A 61 24.70 -20.19 8.37
N ASP A 62 24.55 -18.87 8.56
CA ASP A 62 24.78 -17.85 7.52
C ASP A 62 23.93 -18.05 6.25
N LEU A 63 22.81 -18.74 6.39
CA LEU A 63 21.83 -18.95 5.33
C LEU A 63 20.72 -17.91 5.46
N TYR A 64 20.33 -17.31 4.33
CA TYR A 64 19.22 -16.38 4.31
C TYR A 64 17.92 -17.09 3.99
N ASP A 65 16.85 -16.62 4.61
CA ASP A 65 15.49 -17.03 4.29
C ASP A 65 14.50 -15.87 4.36
N ALA A 66 13.40 -15.99 3.62
CA ALA A 66 12.29 -15.04 3.63
C ALA A 66 11.24 -15.49 4.66
N ILE A 67 10.99 -14.67 5.68
CA ILE A 67 10.17 -15.04 6.85
C ILE A 67 8.72 -14.59 6.70
N TYR A 68 8.51 -13.37 6.23
CA TYR A 68 7.20 -12.80 5.97
C TYR A 68 7.32 -11.72 4.92
N PHE A 69 6.18 -11.28 4.40
CA PHE A 69 6.08 -10.02 3.70
C PHE A 69 4.93 -9.18 4.22
N ILE A 70 5.05 -7.87 4.10
CA ILE A 70 3.98 -6.91 4.37
C ILE A 70 3.46 -6.45 3.02
N ALA A 71 2.18 -6.71 2.75
CA ALA A 71 1.49 -6.08 1.63
C ALA A 71 0.77 -4.84 2.15
N CYS A 72 0.88 -3.73 1.41
CA CYS A 72 0.18 -2.48 1.66
C CYS A 72 -0.54 -2.05 0.39
N LEU A 73 -1.87 -2.04 0.42
CA LEU A 73 -2.70 -1.50 -0.65
C LEU A 73 -3.02 -0.04 -0.31
N ARG A 74 -2.59 0.85 -1.19
CA ARG A 74 -2.89 2.28 -1.14
C ARG A 74 -3.92 2.64 -2.21
N LYS A 75 -5.04 3.22 -1.78
CA LYS A 75 -6.03 3.82 -2.66
C LYS A 75 -5.62 5.22 -3.06
N LEU A 76 -5.82 5.56 -4.32
CA LEU A 76 -5.62 6.93 -4.78
C LEU A 76 -6.76 7.81 -4.24
N PRO A 77 -6.47 8.90 -3.51
CA PRO A 77 -7.52 9.82 -3.07
C PRO A 77 -8.22 10.49 -4.25
N GLU A 78 -9.54 10.67 -4.13
CA GLU A 78 -10.29 11.57 -5.00
C GLU A 78 -9.97 13.02 -4.60
N THR A 79 -9.57 13.82 -5.57
CA THR A 79 -9.25 15.23 -5.35
C THR A 79 -10.53 16.06 -5.35
N PRO A 80 -10.80 16.87 -4.31
CA PRO A 80 -11.93 17.79 -4.33
C PRO A 80 -11.71 18.91 -5.37
N SER A 81 -12.80 19.47 -5.88
CA SER A 81 -12.80 20.33 -7.07
C SER A 81 -11.96 21.62 -6.90
N ASP A 82 -11.90 22.14 -5.68
CA ASP A 82 -11.11 23.30 -5.28
C ASP A 82 -9.60 23.08 -5.40
N LEU A 83 -9.13 21.83 -5.30
CA LEU A 83 -7.71 21.47 -5.42
C LEU A 83 -7.34 20.91 -6.81
N SER A 84 -8.29 20.87 -7.75
CA SER A 84 -8.09 20.24 -9.06
C SER A 84 -6.97 20.89 -9.91
N GLY A 85 -6.81 22.22 -9.83
CA GLY A 85 -5.75 22.94 -10.54
C GLY A 85 -4.34 22.58 -10.04
N ILE A 86 -4.18 22.48 -8.72
CA ILE A 86 -2.93 22.08 -8.08
C ILE A 86 -2.63 20.62 -8.41
N ASP A 87 -3.63 19.73 -8.30
CA ASP A 87 -3.49 18.30 -8.62
C ASP A 87 -3.05 18.08 -10.07
N ALA A 88 -3.63 18.79 -11.03
CA ALA A 88 -3.23 18.72 -12.44
C ALA A 88 -1.79 19.19 -12.68
N SER A 89 -1.34 20.21 -11.94
CA SER A 89 0.03 20.73 -12.03
C SER A 89 1.03 19.78 -11.39
N MET A 90 0.71 19.25 -10.20
CA MET A 90 1.53 18.26 -9.49
C MET A 90 1.69 16.96 -10.30
N HIS A 91 0.68 16.56 -11.07
CA HIS A 91 0.73 15.35 -11.90
C HIS A 91 1.75 15.43 -13.05
N LYS A 92 2.10 16.64 -13.51
CA LYS A 92 3.06 16.83 -14.61
C LYS A 92 4.50 16.57 -14.19
N ILE A 93 4.76 16.48 -12.89
CA ILE A 93 6.11 16.39 -12.32
C ILE A 93 6.36 14.96 -11.85
N ASP A 94 7.46 14.37 -12.31
CA ASP A 94 8.01 13.18 -11.65
C ASP A 94 8.75 13.59 -10.37
N TRP A 95 8.03 13.59 -9.26
CA TRP A 95 8.55 13.96 -7.94
C TRP A 95 9.69 13.06 -7.46
N GLN A 96 9.73 11.81 -7.90
CA GLN A 96 10.81 10.89 -7.53
C GLN A 96 12.10 11.24 -8.29
N ALA A 97 11.99 11.50 -9.59
CA ALA A 97 13.14 11.92 -10.40
C ALA A 97 13.66 13.30 -9.96
N LEU A 98 12.74 14.25 -9.71
CA LEU A 98 13.05 15.59 -9.24
C LEU A 98 13.87 15.57 -7.94
N TYR A 99 13.43 14.81 -6.93
CA TYR A 99 14.16 14.71 -5.67
C TYR A 99 15.56 14.09 -5.83
N GLN A 100 15.72 13.17 -6.78
CA GLN A 100 17.01 12.52 -7.07
C GLN A 100 17.97 13.44 -7.86
N GLY A 101 17.58 14.67 -8.18
CA GLY A 101 18.37 15.58 -9.00
C GLY A 101 18.59 15.06 -10.43
N LYS A 102 17.78 14.10 -10.87
CA LYS A 102 17.72 13.70 -12.28
C LYS A 102 16.85 14.71 -13.00
N GLU A 103 17.16 15.02 -14.26
CA GLU A 103 16.23 15.76 -15.12
C GLU A 103 14.89 15.01 -15.07
N GLY A 104 13.93 15.55 -14.32
CA GLY A 104 12.63 14.95 -14.14
C GLY A 104 11.98 14.94 -15.51
N LEU A 105 11.94 13.77 -16.16
CA LEU A 105 11.31 13.60 -17.45
C LEU A 105 9.84 13.98 -17.31
N VAL A 106 9.50 15.19 -17.76
CA VAL A 106 8.14 15.60 -18.04
C VAL A 106 7.81 15.09 -19.44
N LEU A 107 6.64 14.48 -19.58
CA LEU A 107 5.98 14.30 -20.86
C LEU A 107 5.77 15.67 -21.51
N GLY A 108 6.71 16.10 -22.37
CA GLY A 108 6.46 17.10 -23.40
C GLY A 108 7.19 18.44 -23.32
N ASP A 109 7.71 18.89 -22.18
CA ASP A 109 8.55 20.11 -22.11
C ASP A 109 9.45 20.11 -20.87
N PRO A 110 10.73 20.49 -20.98
CA PRO A 110 11.65 20.53 -19.84
C PRO A 110 11.24 21.65 -18.90
N VAL A 111 10.72 21.32 -17.71
CA VAL A 111 10.57 22.28 -16.62
C VAL A 111 11.97 22.60 -16.10
N GLN A 112 12.65 23.57 -16.73
CA GLN A 112 13.96 24.05 -16.30
C GLN A 112 13.88 25.09 -15.17
N ASP A 113 12.69 25.56 -14.82
CA ASP A 113 12.56 26.69 -13.90
C ASP A 113 12.24 26.22 -12.48
N THR A 114 13.29 26.07 -11.66
CA THR A 114 13.19 25.78 -10.22
C THR A 114 12.22 26.72 -9.49
N TYR A 115 12.04 27.94 -9.98
CA TYR A 115 11.10 28.91 -9.43
C TYR A 115 9.63 28.51 -9.65
N ILE A 116 9.27 27.95 -10.81
CA ILE A 116 7.90 27.46 -11.08
C ILE A 116 7.56 26.29 -10.13
N ILE A 117 8.52 25.40 -9.89
CA ILE A 117 8.34 24.29 -8.95
C ILE A 117 8.20 24.83 -7.52
N ALA A 118 9.02 25.81 -7.12
CA ALA A 118 8.93 26.43 -5.81
C ALA A 118 7.58 27.12 -5.60
N ASP A 119 7.06 27.82 -6.61
CA ASP A 119 5.75 28.48 -6.56
C ASP A 119 4.61 27.46 -6.43
N LEU A 120 4.65 26.36 -7.20
CA LEU A 120 3.68 25.28 -7.08
C LEU A 120 3.72 24.62 -5.68
N LEU A 121 4.92 24.45 -5.12
CA LEU A 121 5.08 23.93 -3.76
C LEU A 121 4.46 24.87 -2.72
N GLN A 122 4.68 26.17 -2.85
CA GLN A 122 4.08 27.18 -1.96
C GLN A 122 2.55 27.21 -2.11
N GLU A 123 2.05 27.14 -3.34
CA GLU A 123 0.62 27.03 -3.60
C GLU A 123 0.02 25.78 -2.94
N ALA A 124 0.63 24.61 -3.14
CA ALA A 124 0.21 23.38 -2.49
C ALA A 124 0.24 23.48 -0.95
N ILE A 125 1.26 24.12 -0.37
CA ILE A 125 1.32 24.34 1.09
C ILE A 125 0.17 25.21 1.59
N ASN A 126 -0.20 26.25 0.84
CA ASN A 126 -1.23 27.21 1.24
C ASN A 126 -2.66 26.68 1.09
N PHE A 127 -2.93 25.90 0.03
CA PHE A 127 -4.27 25.43 -0.32
C PHE A 127 -4.54 23.98 0.10
N ASP A 128 -3.58 23.05 -0.07
CA ASP A 128 -3.71 21.65 0.33
C ASP A 128 -3.34 21.46 1.82
N LYS A 129 -4.12 22.09 2.70
CA LYS A 129 -3.86 22.14 4.15
C LYS A 129 -3.84 20.75 4.80
N ASP A 130 -4.73 19.87 4.36
CA ASP A 130 -4.82 18.50 4.86
C ASP A 130 -3.75 17.57 4.26
N GLY A 131 -3.05 18.02 3.21
CA GLY A 131 -1.99 17.27 2.54
C GLY A 131 -2.50 16.19 1.58
N LEU A 132 -3.74 16.26 1.13
CA LEU A 132 -4.37 15.23 0.29
C LEU A 132 -3.70 15.13 -1.09
N VAL A 133 -3.47 16.27 -1.74
CA VAL A 133 -2.82 16.34 -3.07
C VAL A 133 -1.35 15.98 -2.93
N ARG A 134 -0.67 16.51 -1.91
CA ARG A 134 0.72 16.12 -1.61
C ARG A 134 0.85 14.64 -1.34
N TYR A 135 -0.04 14.04 -0.55
CA TYR A 135 -0.06 12.60 -0.29
C TYR A 135 -0.25 11.79 -1.57
N LYS A 136 -1.18 12.20 -2.44
CA LYS A 136 -1.48 11.54 -3.72
C LYS A 136 -0.23 11.41 -4.60
N HIS A 137 0.58 12.47 -4.68
CA HIS A 137 1.75 12.54 -5.57
C HIS A 137 3.09 12.15 -4.91
N TRP A 138 3.25 12.42 -3.61
CA TRP A 138 4.50 12.19 -2.88
C TRP A 138 4.55 10.88 -2.12
N SER A 139 3.42 10.19 -1.90
CA SER A 139 3.48 8.92 -1.19
C SER A 139 4.27 7.88 -2.00
N GLY A 140 5.24 7.23 -1.35
CA GLY A 140 6.20 6.34 -1.99
C GLY A 140 7.39 7.05 -2.64
N THR A 141 7.53 8.37 -2.47
CA THR A 141 8.74 9.12 -2.82
C THR A 141 9.46 9.61 -1.56
N SER A 142 10.68 10.14 -1.72
CA SER A 142 11.42 10.76 -0.61
C SER A 142 10.74 11.99 0.00
N LEU A 143 9.72 12.55 -0.68
CA LEU A 143 8.96 13.70 -0.19
C LEU A 143 7.78 13.29 0.71
N GLU A 144 7.49 12.00 0.87
CA GLU A 144 6.34 11.51 1.64
C GLU A 144 6.33 12.04 3.08
N GLU A 145 7.50 12.18 3.70
CA GLU A 145 7.62 12.69 5.08
C GLU A 145 7.19 14.15 5.24
N MET A 146 7.15 14.92 4.14
CA MET A 146 6.73 16.33 4.13
C MET A 146 5.21 16.50 4.01
N VAL A 147 4.45 15.41 3.89
CA VAL A 147 3.00 15.43 3.83
C VAL A 147 2.43 15.70 5.22
N PRO A 148 1.62 16.77 5.42
CA PRO A 148 0.97 17.00 6.70
C PRO A 148 -0.08 15.92 6.96
N ASN A 149 -0.36 15.62 8.23
CA ASN A 149 -1.34 14.61 8.62
C ASN A 149 -1.11 13.22 8.00
N LEU A 150 0.14 12.87 7.63
CA LEU A 150 0.48 11.63 6.93
C LEU A 150 -0.10 10.38 7.62
N GLY A 151 -0.02 10.28 8.95
CA GLY A 151 -0.55 9.13 9.69
C GLY A 151 -2.08 8.97 9.56
N TYR A 152 -2.80 10.09 9.53
CA TYR A 152 -4.25 10.09 9.30
C TYR A 152 -4.57 9.67 7.86
N LEU A 153 -3.86 10.25 6.88
CA LEU A 153 -4.03 9.91 5.46
C LEU A 153 -3.70 8.45 5.18
N LYS A 154 -2.63 7.89 5.78
CA LYS A 154 -2.33 6.45 5.70
C LYS A 154 -3.45 5.60 6.27
N THR A 155 -4.00 5.97 7.43
CA THR A 155 -5.13 5.24 8.03
C THR A 155 -6.37 5.27 7.12
N GLN A 156 -6.61 6.41 6.46
CA GLN A 156 -7.74 6.61 5.56
C GLN A 156 -7.55 5.92 4.21
N PHE A 157 -6.35 5.98 3.62
CA PHE A 157 -6.09 5.59 2.23
C PHE A 157 -5.31 4.28 2.08
N GLU A 158 -4.82 3.69 3.18
CA GLU A 158 -4.07 2.44 3.15
C GLU A 158 -4.74 1.31 3.94
N ILE A 159 -4.41 0.10 3.54
CA ILE A 159 -4.62 -1.11 4.34
C ILE A 159 -3.41 -2.01 4.15
N SER A 160 -2.85 -2.47 5.26
CA SER A 160 -1.70 -3.36 5.25
C SER A 160 -1.95 -4.63 6.04
N GLN A 161 -1.29 -5.71 5.61
CA GLN A 161 -1.34 -7.00 6.25
C GLN A 161 0.01 -7.70 6.10
N ARG A 162 0.47 -8.31 7.19
CA ARG A 162 1.63 -9.20 7.17
C ARG A 162 1.19 -10.62 6.84
N PHE A 163 1.92 -11.27 5.93
CA PHE A 163 1.76 -12.65 5.49
C PHE A 163 3.03 -13.42 5.82
N TYR A 164 2.91 -14.46 6.64
CA TYR A 164 4.03 -15.30 7.03
C TYR A 164 4.30 -16.37 5.98
N LEU A 165 5.58 -16.64 5.71
CA LEU A 165 6.04 -17.63 4.76
C LEU A 165 6.43 -18.89 5.54
N ILE A 166 5.61 -19.93 5.43
CA ILE A 166 5.80 -21.19 6.16
C ILE A 166 6.22 -22.27 5.15
N ASP A 167 7.35 -22.92 5.38
CA ASP A 167 8.00 -23.83 4.41
C ASP A 167 7.11 -25.00 3.93
N GLN A 168 6.12 -25.41 4.72
CA GLN A 168 5.28 -26.58 4.42
C GLN A 168 3.96 -26.21 3.70
N GLN A 169 3.72 -24.94 3.39
CA GLN A 169 2.50 -24.48 2.73
C GLN A 169 2.85 -23.70 1.47
N SER A 170 1.99 -23.83 0.44
CA SER A 170 2.08 -22.95 -0.72
C SER A 170 1.94 -21.50 -0.24
N PRO A 171 2.92 -20.62 -0.51
CA PRO A 171 2.88 -19.26 0.00
C PRO A 171 1.75 -18.47 -0.67
N ILE A 172 1.15 -17.56 0.09
CA ILE A 172 0.28 -16.52 -0.49
C ILE A 172 1.17 -15.64 -1.35
N ASN A 173 0.96 -15.67 -2.66
CA ASN A 173 1.70 -14.80 -3.58
C ASN A 173 1.16 -13.35 -3.51
N PHE A 174 1.85 -12.43 -4.16
CA PHE A 174 1.51 -11.01 -4.19
C PHE A 174 0.13 -10.76 -4.81
N GLY A 175 -0.25 -11.51 -5.85
CA GLY A 175 -1.58 -11.40 -6.47
C GLY A 175 -2.70 -11.76 -5.51
N ASP A 176 -2.55 -12.82 -4.72
CA ASP A 176 -3.53 -13.27 -3.74
C ASP A 176 -3.60 -12.35 -2.53
N ALA A 177 -2.45 -11.91 -2.02
CA ALA A 177 -2.39 -10.89 -0.96
C ALA A 177 -3.08 -9.59 -1.38
N MET A 178 -2.88 -9.16 -2.63
CA MET A 178 -3.53 -7.98 -3.19
C MET A 178 -5.05 -8.13 -3.27
N ARG A 179 -5.55 -9.25 -3.79
CA ARG A 179 -7.00 -9.55 -3.81
C ARG A 179 -7.59 -9.56 -2.40
N PHE A 180 -6.89 -10.18 -1.46
CA PHE A 180 -7.29 -10.18 -0.05
C PHE A 180 -7.43 -8.75 0.51
N LEU A 181 -6.45 -7.89 0.26
CA LEU A 181 -6.50 -6.48 0.69
C LEU A 181 -7.62 -5.70 0.01
N GLN A 182 -7.91 -5.97 -1.27
CA GLN A 182 -9.07 -5.37 -1.96
C GLN A 182 -10.39 -5.79 -1.32
N SER A 183 -10.57 -7.07 -0.98
CA SER A 183 -11.76 -7.56 -0.28
C SER A 183 -11.90 -6.89 1.09
N ARG A 184 -10.81 -6.81 1.87
CA ARG A 184 -10.83 -6.10 3.17
C ARG A 184 -11.15 -4.62 3.02
N TRP A 185 -10.67 -3.98 1.96
CA TRP A 185 -10.99 -2.58 1.68
C TRP A 185 -12.49 -2.37 1.45
N LEU A 186 -13.09 -3.22 0.60
CA LEU A 186 -14.53 -3.18 0.33
C LEU A 186 -15.34 -3.39 1.60
N GLU A 187 -14.95 -4.36 2.43
CA GLU A 187 -15.59 -4.62 3.72
C GLU A 187 -15.50 -3.40 4.65
N ARG A 188 -14.32 -2.75 4.73
CA ARG A 188 -14.12 -1.53 5.53
C ARG A 188 -15.06 -0.41 5.10
N ARG A 189 -15.20 -0.21 3.78
CA ARG A 189 -16.12 0.79 3.20
C ARG A 189 -17.58 0.46 3.49
N MET A 190 -18.00 -0.78 3.26
CA MET A 190 -19.38 -1.22 3.56
C MET A 190 -19.74 -1.03 5.04
N ASN A 191 -18.80 -1.30 5.95
CA ASN A 191 -19.03 -1.12 7.38
C ASN A 191 -19.07 0.36 7.78
N ALA A 192 -18.31 1.24 7.12
CA ALA A 192 -18.42 2.68 7.30
C ALA A 192 -19.79 3.21 6.82
N ASP A 193 -20.23 2.79 5.63
CA ASP A 193 -21.53 3.17 5.05
C ASP A 193 -22.70 2.71 5.95
N ARG A 194 -22.64 1.46 6.45
CA ARG A 194 -23.63 0.95 7.42
C ARG A 194 -23.68 1.80 8.69
N LYS A 195 -22.54 2.23 9.23
CA LYS A 195 -22.50 3.08 10.44
C LYS A 195 -23.12 4.46 10.17
N LEU A 196 -22.89 5.04 8.99
CA LEU A 196 -23.49 6.32 8.60
C LEU A 196 -25.02 6.20 8.46
N LEU A 197 -25.52 5.13 7.82
CA LEU A 197 -26.95 4.86 7.69
C LEU A 197 -27.64 4.64 9.04
N LEU A 198 -26.98 3.96 9.98
CA LEU A 198 -27.51 3.77 11.33
C LEU A 198 -27.55 5.09 12.11
N LYS A 199 -26.53 5.95 11.97
CA LYS A 199 -26.50 7.28 12.61
C LYS A 199 -27.57 8.21 12.03
N SER A 200 -27.76 8.24 10.71
CA SER A 200 -28.79 9.07 10.07
C SER A 200 -30.21 8.62 10.43
N ASN A 201 -30.44 7.30 10.58
CA ASN A 201 -31.71 6.77 11.04
C ASN A 201 -31.95 6.99 12.55
N SER A 202 -30.91 7.06 13.38
CA SER A 202 -31.05 7.35 14.81
C SER A 202 -31.45 8.81 15.12
N GLY A 203 -31.36 9.73 14.14
CA GLY A 203 -31.81 11.12 14.26
C GLY A 203 -33.24 11.38 13.79
N ARG A 204 -33.91 10.39 13.20
CA ARG A 204 -35.31 10.50 12.73
C ARG A 204 -36.15 9.37 13.32
N GLN A 205 -36.74 9.65 14.48
CA GLN A 205 -37.84 8.94 15.12
C GLN A 205 -37.66 7.44 15.45
N GLY A 206 -37.91 7.10 16.72
CA GLY A 206 -38.83 6.02 17.07
C GLY A 206 -38.36 4.59 16.84
N GLY A 207 -38.35 3.79 17.91
CA GLY A 207 -38.09 2.36 17.84
C GLY A 207 -39.05 1.58 16.92
N HIS A 208 -38.68 0.30 16.74
CA HIS A 208 -39.27 -0.72 15.88
C HIS A 208 -38.83 -0.67 14.42
N LEU A 209 -37.86 -1.52 14.05
CA LEU A 209 -37.95 -2.44 12.88
C LEU A 209 -36.70 -3.32 12.63
N LEU A 210 -35.74 -3.43 13.56
CA LEU A 210 -34.55 -4.29 13.38
C LEU A 210 -34.33 -5.34 14.48
N LYS A 211 -35.39 -5.92 15.03
CA LYS A 211 -35.30 -7.04 16.00
C LYS A 211 -35.65 -8.44 15.47
N LYS A 212 -35.85 -8.65 14.16
CA LYS A 212 -36.41 -9.94 13.67
C LYS A 212 -35.56 -10.82 12.73
N ARG A 213 -34.24 -10.59 12.59
CA ARG A 213 -33.40 -11.47 11.74
C ARG A 213 -32.25 -12.23 12.43
N LEU A 214 -32.01 -12.04 13.72
CA LEU A 214 -30.89 -12.70 14.42
C LEU A 214 -31.25 -13.99 15.21
N ARG A 215 -32.50 -14.48 15.16
CA ARG A 215 -32.92 -15.65 15.96
C ARG A 215 -33.30 -16.91 15.18
N HIS A 216 -33.27 -16.92 13.85
CA HIS A 216 -33.78 -18.10 13.11
C HIS A 216 -32.76 -19.19 12.76
N ASN A 217 -31.44 -18.94 12.87
CA ASN A 217 -30.41 -19.94 12.53
C ASN A 217 -29.83 -20.72 13.74
N ARG A 218 -30.49 -20.70 14.91
CA ARG A 218 -29.99 -21.38 16.12
C ARG A 218 -30.88 -22.50 16.66
N ARG A 219 -31.82 -23.02 15.85
CA ARG A 219 -32.76 -24.09 16.25
C ARG A 219 -32.85 -25.29 15.30
N LEU A 220 -31.81 -25.55 14.50
CA LEU A 220 -31.68 -26.80 13.74
C LEU A 220 -30.36 -27.44 14.12
N ASN A 221 -30.28 -28.03 15.32
CA ASN A 221 -29.32 -29.08 15.70
C ASN A 221 -29.48 -29.56 17.16
N THR A 222 -30.72 -29.88 17.57
CA THR A 222 -30.95 -30.76 18.73
C THR A 222 -32.27 -31.49 18.50
N ASN A 223 -32.18 -32.73 18.03
CA ASN A 223 -33.02 -33.88 18.44
C ASN A 223 -32.79 -35.03 17.44
N ASN A 224 -31.73 -35.80 17.69
CA ASN A 224 -31.71 -37.23 17.38
C ASN A 224 -31.95 -37.96 18.71
N SER A 225 -33.10 -38.58 18.83
CA SER A 225 -33.38 -39.72 19.72
C SER A 225 -34.28 -40.65 18.94
#